data_AF-A0AAA9RWV6-F1
#
_entry.id   AF-A0AAA9RWV6-F1
#
_cell.length_a   1.000
_cell.length_b   1.000
_cell.length_c   1.000
_cell.angle_alpha   90.00
_cell.angle_beta   90.00
_cell.angle_gamma   90.00
#
_symmetry.space_group_name_H-M   'P 1'
#
loop_
_entity.id
_entity.type
_entity.pdbx_description
1 polymer ?
#
loop_
_entity_poly.entity_id
_entity_poly.type
_entity_poly.pdbx_seq_one_letter_code
_entity_poly.pdbx_strand_id
1 'polypeptide(L)'
;MGAASGRRSPPLLLPLLLLLLPPPPVILELDPALQPGNFPADEAGAQIFAASFNSSAEQVLFQSTAASWAHDTNITEENARLQEEAALLSQEFSEAWGQKAKDLFDPVWQNFTDPTLLRIIGAVRTLGPANLDLEKRQKAFLTFPATPRLPEDGTFLQRGAVNPKA
;
A
#
# COMPACT_ATOMS: atom_id res chain seq x y z
N MET A 1 -38.87 -15.26 60.66
CA MET A 1 -39.46 -15.00 59.33
C MET A 1 -38.54 -14.03 58.62
N GLY A 2 -37.79 -14.53 57.64
CA GLY A 2 -36.88 -13.71 56.82
C GLY A 2 -37.45 -13.48 55.42
N ALA A 3 -37.05 -12.39 54.78
CA ALA A 3 -36.99 -12.29 53.33
C ALA A 3 -36.03 -11.15 52.97
N ALA A 4 -35.09 -11.48 52.10
CA ALA A 4 -33.97 -10.66 51.67
C ALA A 4 -34.36 -9.69 50.54
N SER A 5 -33.78 -8.48 50.57
CA SER A 5 -33.84 -7.54 49.45
C SER A 5 -32.97 -8.04 48.29
N GLY A 6 -33.59 -8.46 47.20
CA GLY A 6 -32.92 -8.86 45.96
C GLY A 6 -32.43 -7.65 45.14
N ARG A 7 -31.11 -7.51 45.03
CA ARG A 7 -30.45 -6.62 44.05
C ARG A 7 -30.59 -7.26 42.65
N ARG A 8 -31.31 -6.61 41.73
CA ARG A 8 -31.30 -6.97 40.29
C ARG A 8 -30.14 -6.23 39.61
N SER A 9 -29.12 -6.96 39.20
CA SER A 9 -28.10 -6.50 38.25
C SER A 9 -28.67 -6.50 36.82
N PRO A 10 -28.36 -5.53 35.95
CA PRO A 10 -28.68 -5.64 34.53
C PRO A 10 -27.74 -6.63 33.82
N PRO A 11 -28.15 -7.25 32.71
CA PRO A 11 -27.34 -8.27 32.04
C PRO A 11 -26.15 -7.62 31.33
N LEU A 12 -24.93 -8.00 31.73
CA LEU A 12 -23.66 -7.71 31.06
C LEU A 12 -23.50 -8.56 29.79
N LEU A 13 -24.47 -8.53 28.87
CA LEU A 13 -24.39 -9.31 27.62
C LEU A 13 -24.13 -8.46 26.38
N LEU A 14 -24.14 -7.13 26.48
CA LEU A 14 -23.86 -6.24 25.36
C LEU A 14 -22.37 -5.95 25.06
N PRO A 15 -21.38 -6.07 25.97
CA PRO A 15 -20.02 -5.67 25.59
C PRO A 15 -19.28 -6.76 24.79
N LEU A 16 -19.76 -8.00 24.78
CA LEU A 16 -19.07 -9.12 24.13
C LEU A 16 -19.34 -9.24 22.63
N LEU A 17 -20.41 -8.64 22.10
CA LEU A 17 -20.75 -8.72 20.68
C LEU A 17 -19.93 -7.74 19.81
N LEU A 18 -19.32 -6.71 20.41
CA LEU A 18 -18.46 -5.74 19.70
C LEU A 18 -17.07 -6.29 19.37
N LEU A 19 -16.64 -7.38 20.01
CA LEU A 19 -15.34 -8.03 19.77
C LEU A 19 -15.35 -9.02 18.59
N LEU A 20 -16.52 -9.29 18.01
CA LEU A 20 -16.67 -10.21 16.87
C LEU A 20 -16.88 -9.50 15.53
N LEU A 21 -16.85 -8.16 15.51
CA LEU A 21 -16.95 -7.42 14.26
C LEU A 21 -15.58 -7.48 13.57
N PRO A 22 -15.47 -8.08 12.36
CA PRO A 22 -14.25 -7.98 11.59
C PRO A 22 -13.88 -6.50 11.43
N PRO A 23 -12.58 -6.15 11.49
CA PRO A 23 -12.16 -4.77 11.29
C PRO A 23 -12.78 -4.27 9.98
N PRO A 24 -13.33 -3.04 9.95
CA PRO A 24 -13.90 -2.50 8.74
C PRO A 24 -12.86 -2.62 7.63
N PRO A 25 -13.24 -3.05 6.41
CA PRO A 25 -12.32 -3.04 5.29
C PRO A 25 -11.75 -1.64 5.19
N VAL A 26 -10.42 -1.53 5.24
CA VAL A 26 -9.75 -0.25 5.05
C VAL A 26 -10.02 0.13 3.60
N ILE A 27 -10.98 1.02 3.38
CA ILE A 27 -11.17 1.68 2.09
C ILE A 27 -10.11 2.76 2.05
N LEU A 28 -8.93 2.40 1.54
CA LEU A 28 -7.93 3.39 1.15
C LEU A 28 -8.41 3.93 -0.19
N GLU A 29 -9.06 5.09 -0.16
CA GLU A 29 -9.33 5.84 -1.37
C GLU A 29 -8.21 6.87 -1.52
N LEU A 30 -7.48 6.79 -2.63
CA LEU A 30 -6.38 7.70 -2.91
C LEU A 30 -6.91 9.15 -2.89
N ASP A 31 -6.25 10.01 -2.11
CA ASP A 31 -6.56 11.44 -2.03
C ASP A 31 -6.76 12.00 -3.44
N PRO A 32 -7.86 12.72 -3.73
CA PRO A 32 -8.10 13.31 -5.05
C PRO A 32 -6.93 14.13 -5.59
N ALA A 33 -6.12 14.75 -4.72
CA ALA A 33 -4.93 15.50 -5.11
C ALA A 33 -3.78 14.61 -5.64
N LEU A 34 -3.79 13.33 -5.32
CA LEU A 34 -2.83 12.33 -5.76
C LEU A 34 -3.30 11.54 -6.99
N GLN A 35 -4.55 11.73 -7.44
CA GLN A 35 -5.08 11.05 -8.62
C GLN A 35 -4.57 11.66 -9.93
N PRO A 36 -4.40 10.87 -10.99
CA PRO A 36 -3.99 11.39 -12.28
C PRO A 36 -5.08 12.27 -12.89
N GLY A 37 -4.67 13.41 -13.44
CA GLY A 37 -5.53 14.29 -14.23
C GLY A 37 -5.87 13.75 -15.62
N ASN A 38 -6.25 14.65 -16.52
CA ASN A 38 -6.45 14.35 -17.94
C ASN A 38 -5.30 14.90 -18.77
N PHE A 39 -4.82 14.11 -19.72
CA PHE A 39 -3.68 14.43 -20.56
C PHE A 39 -3.99 14.02 -22.01
N PRO A 40 -3.50 14.75 -23.02
CA PRO A 40 -3.62 14.32 -24.39
C PRO A 40 -2.79 13.05 -24.63
N ALA A 41 -3.25 12.19 -25.54
CA ALA A 41 -2.61 10.92 -25.88
C ALA A 41 -1.51 11.11 -26.95
N ASP A 42 -0.57 12.02 -26.67
CA ASP A 42 0.57 12.34 -27.53
C ASP A 42 1.84 12.60 -26.69
N GLU A 43 2.98 12.85 -27.35
CA GLU A 43 4.26 13.06 -26.67
C GLU A 43 4.25 14.31 -25.76
N ALA A 44 3.60 15.40 -26.19
CA ALA A 44 3.48 16.61 -25.38
C ALA A 44 2.63 16.35 -24.12
N GLY A 45 1.54 15.60 -24.25
CA GLY A 45 0.73 15.14 -23.13
C GLY A 45 1.48 14.22 -22.19
N ALA A 46 2.33 13.34 -22.70
CA ALA A 46 3.19 12.49 -21.90
C ALA A 46 4.21 13.29 -21.08
N GLN A 47 4.73 14.41 -21.59
CA GLN A 47 5.60 15.30 -20.80
C GLN A 47 4.86 15.92 -19.62
N ILE A 48 3.63 16.41 -19.85
CA ILE A 48 2.79 17.00 -18.80
C ILE A 48 2.39 15.92 -17.78
N PHE A 49 2.03 14.73 -18.26
CA PHE A 49 1.75 13.56 -17.42
C PHE A 49 2.94 13.22 -16.53
N ALA A 50 4.15 13.14 -17.10
CA ALA A 50 5.37 12.79 -16.37
C ALA A 50 5.70 13.83 -15.28
N ALA A 51 5.55 15.13 -15.59
CA ALA A 51 5.76 16.19 -14.61
C ALA A 51 4.74 16.13 -13.46
N SER A 52 3.46 15.90 -13.79
CA SER A 52 2.40 15.76 -12.79
C SER A 52 2.61 14.51 -11.93
N PHE A 53 2.98 13.38 -12.55
CA PHE A 53 3.31 12.14 -11.86
C PHE A 53 4.45 12.37 -10.87
N ASN A 54 5.55 13.01 -11.29
CA ASN A 54 6.71 13.23 -10.44
C ASN A 54 6.36 14.01 -9.17
N SER A 55 5.56 15.08 -9.30
CA SER A 55 5.15 15.89 -8.15
C SER A 55 4.36 15.08 -7.11
N SER A 56 3.47 14.19 -7.53
CA SER A 56 2.68 13.36 -6.60
C SER A 56 3.47 12.14 -6.12
N ALA A 57 4.30 11.55 -6.97
CA ALA A 57 5.10 10.37 -6.67
C ALA A 57 6.14 10.66 -5.58
N GLU A 58 6.78 11.82 -5.60
CA GLU A 58 7.74 12.22 -4.55
C GLU A 58 7.08 12.21 -3.16
N GLN A 59 5.83 12.68 -3.07
CA GLN A 59 5.07 12.69 -1.81
C GLN A 59 4.75 11.26 -1.33
N VAL A 60 4.21 10.42 -2.21
CA VAL A 60 3.83 9.03 -1.88
C VAL A 60 5.06 8.19 -1.53
N LEU A 61 6.13 8.31 -2.30
CA LEU A 61 7.40 7.62 -2.03
C LEU A 61 8.01 8.05 -0.70
N PHE A 62 7.99 9.35 -0.39
CA PHE A 62 8.46 9.86 0.89
C PHE A 62 7.66 9.26 2.04
N GLN A 63 6.33 9.27 1.97
CA GLN A 63 5.46 8.71 3.01
C GLN A 63 5.74 7.21 3.26
N SER A 64 5.80 6.41 2.19
CA SER A 64 6.09 4.97 2.30
C SER A 64 7.49 4.68 2.84
N THR A 65 8.48 5.48 2.43
CA THR A 65 9.87 5.32 2.90
C THR A 65 9.98 5.71 4.37
N ALA A 66 9.35 6.81 4.77
CA ALA A 66 9.34 7.28 6.15
C ALA A 66 8.63 6.29 7.09
N ALA A 67 7.49 5.73 6.67
CA ALA A 67 6.77 4.72 7.44
C ALA A 67 7.59 3.43 7.62
N SER A 68 8.27 2.99 6.56
CA SER A 68 9.19 1.85 6.63
C SER A 68 10.37 2.12 7.56
N TRP A 69 10.98 3.30 7.45
CA TRP A 69 12.06 3.71 8.34
C TRP A 69 11.62 3.75 9.81
N ALA A 70 10.44 4.29 10.10
CA ALA A 70 9.89 4.36 11.45
C ALA A 70 9.72 2.95 12.05
N HIS A 71 9.20 2.00 11.27
CA HIS A 71 9.12 0.61 11.69
C HIS A 71 10.51 -0.03 11.88
N ASP A 72 11.41 0.13 10.92
CA ASP A 72 12.72 -0.53 10.94
C ASP A 72 13.63 -0.03 12.06
N THR A 73 13.43 1.22 12.50
CA THR A 73 14.17 1.82 13.61
C THR A 73 13.43 1.70 14.95
N ASN A 74 12.15 1.35 14.95
CA ASN A 74 11.34 1.14 16.15
C ASN A 74 10.23 0.11 15.87
N ILE A 75 10.53 -1.16 16.09
CA ILE A 75 9.62 -2.27 15.76
C ILE A 75 8.49 -2.33 16.79
N THR A 76 7.32 -1.81 16.41
CA THR A 76 6.08 -1.85 17.20
C THR A 76 4.91 -2.24 16.29
N GLU A 77 3.83 -2.75 16.87
CA GLU A 77 2.61 -3.10 16.12
C GLU A 77 2.00 -1.87 15.42
N GLU A 78 2.03 -0.71 16.08
CA GLU A 78 1.58 0.55 15.49
C GLU A 78 2.40 0.94 14.26
N ASN A 79 3.73 0.89 14.35
CA ASN A 79 4.59 1.23 13.21
C ASN A 79 4.46 0.21 12.08
N ALA A 80 4.25 -1.08 12.40
CA ALA A 80 4.00 -2.11 11.40
C ALA A 80 2.69 -1.84 10.64
N ARG A 81 1.62 -1.45 11.35
CA ARG A 81 0.34 -1.07 10.74
C ARG A 81 0.50 0.17 9.84
N LEU A 82 1.19 1.21 10.31
CA LEU A 82 1.44 2.42 9.51
C LEU A 82 2.27 2.14 8.26
N GLN A 83 3.26 1.25 8.35
CA GLN A 83 4.03 0.80 7.19
C GLN A 83 3.14 0.07 6.17
N GLU A 84 2.26 -0.82 6.63
CA GLU A 84 1.33 -1.55 5.77
C GLU A 84 0.35 -0.61 5.06
N GLU A 85 -0.23 0.35 5.78
CA GLU A 85 -1.12 1.37 5.22
C GLU A 85 -0.43 2.21 4.15
N ALA A 86 0.80 2.68 4.40
CA ALA A 86 1.57 3.44 3.43
C ALA A 86 1.97 2.62 2.19
N ALA A 87 2.23 1.31 2.37
CA ALA A 87 2.53 0.41 1.27
C ALA A 87 1.30 0.13 0.39
N LEU A 88 0.10 0.03 0.99
CA LEU A 88 -1.14 -0.12 0.23
C LEU A 88 -1.48 1.16 -0.54
N LEU A 89 -1.36 2.34 0.10
CA LEU A 89 -1.52 3.64 -0.57
C LEU A 89 -0.58 3.77 -1.79
N SER A 90 0.68 3.34 -1.64
CA SER A 90 1.66 3.37 -2.74
C SER A 90 1.28 2.46 -3.90
N GLN A 91 0.65 1.32 -3.61
CA GLN A 91 0.14 0.41 -4.63
C GLN A 91 -1.08 1.00 -5.35
N GLU A 92 -2.00 1.64 -4.63
CA GLU A 92 -3.14 2.35 -5.23
C GLU A 92 -2.70 3.52 -6.13
N PHE A 93 -1.72 4.31 -5.67
CA PHE A 93 -1.11 5.35 -6.48
C PHE A 93 -0.51 4.77 -7.77
N SER A 94 0.28 3.69 -7.63
CA SER A 94 0.90 3.01 -8.77
C SER A 94 -0.14 2.44 -9.74
N GLU A 95 -1.26 1.91 -9.23
CA GLU A 95 -2.39 1.43 -10.03
C GLU A 95 -3.04 2.55 -10.83
N ALA A 96 -3.44 3.63 -10.16
CA ALA A 96 -4.16 4.73 -10.79
C ALA A 96 -3.32 5.37 -11.91
N TRP A 97 -2.06 5.69 -11.62
CA TRP A 97 -1.17 6.32 -12.59
C TRP A 97 -0.70 5.35 -13.67
N GLY A 98 -0.41 4.10 -13.32
CA GLY A 98 0.01 3.09 -14.27
C GLY A 98 -1.10 2.73 -15.25
N GLN A 99 -2.34 2.61 -14.79
CA GLN A 99 -3.47 2.34 -15.68
C GLN A 99 -3.77 3.55 -16.56
N LYS A 100 -3.71 4.78 -16.02
CA LYS A 100 -3.83 6.00 -16.85
C LYS A 100 -2.75 6.08 -17.92
N ALA A 101 -1.50 5.77 -17.58
CA ALA A 101 -0.40 5.75 -18.53
C ALA A 101 -0.65 4.72 -19.64
N LYS A 102 -1.16 3.54 -19.29
CA LYS A 102 -1.50 2.50 -20.26
C LYS A 102 -2.61 2.95 -21.20
N ASP A 103 -3.70 3.49 -20.64
CA ASP A 103 -4.87 3.92 -21.41
C ASP A 103 -4.53 5.01 -22.43
N LEU A 104 -3.64 5.94 -22.07
CA LEU A 104 -3.28 7.07 -22.94
C LEU A 104 -2.13 6.76 -23.88
N PHE A 105 -1.09 6.05 -23.42
CA PHE A 105 0.20 6.04 -24.10
C PHE A 105 0.60 4.69 -24.66
N ASP A 106 0.00 3.56 -24.26
CA ASP A 106 0.34 2.23 -24.82
C ASP A 106 0.38 2.18 -26.36
N PRO A 107 -0.54 2.84 -27.09
CA PRO A 107 -0.51 2.82 -28.56
C PRO A 107 0.59 3.68 -29.18
N VAL A 108 1.15 4.65 -28.47
CA VAL A 108 1.96 5.74 -29.07
C VAL A 108 3.35 5.91 -28.46
N TRP A 109 3.58 5.46 -27.22
CA TRP A 109 4.77 5.83 -26.45
C TRP A 109 6.07 5.41 -27.11
N GLN A 110 6.13 4.25 -27.77
CA GLN A 110 7.35 3.76 -28.44
C GLN A 110 7.83 4.65 -29.58
N ASN A 111 6.97 5.54 -30.08
CA ASN A 111 7.29 6.50 -31.14
C ASN A 111 7.76 7.85 -30.61
N PHE A 112 7.84 8.03 -29.28
CA PHE A 112 8.31 9.27 -28.69
C PHE A 112 9.79 9.50 -29.02
N THR A 113 10.13 10.76 -29.23
CA THR A 113 11.48 11.18 -29.61
C THR A 113 12.39 11.31 -28.39
N ASP A 114 11.84 11.70 -27.23
CA ASP A 114 12.61 11.86 -26.00
C ASP A 114 12.92 10.51 -25.31
N PRO A 115 14.20 10.08 -25.26
CA PRO A 115 14.59 8.83 -24.62
C PRO A 115 14.39 8.81 -23.11
N THR A 116 14.40 9.96 -22.44
CA THR A 116 14.12 10.06 -21.01
C THR A 116 12.64 9.83 -20.76
N LEU A 117 11.79 10.47 -21.55
CA LEU A 117 10.35 10.32 -21.48
C LEU A 117 9.91 8.87 -21.75
N LEU A 118 10.53 8.20 -22.73
CA LEU A 118 10.32 6.77 -23.00
C LEU A 118 10.56 5.91 -21.75
N ARG A 119 11.64 6.18 -21.01
CA ARG A 119 11.98 5.45 -19.79
C ARG A 119 11.01 5.73 -18.66
N ILE A 120 10.59 6.99 -18.50
CA ILE A 120 9.61 7.39 -17.49
C ILE A 120 8.28 6.70 -17.75
N ILE A 121 7.70 6.86 -18.95
CA ILE A 121 6.41 6.25 -19.30
C ILE A 121 6.49 4.71 -19.21
N GLY A 122 7.60 4.12 -19.68
CA GLY A 122 7.86 2.69 -19.56
C GLY A 122 7.90 2.18 -18.11
N ALA A 123 8.46 2.97 -17.18
CA ALA A 123 8.47 2.64 -15.77
C ALA A 123 7.07 2.79 -15.15
N VAL A 124 6.39 3.92 -15.37
CA VAL A 124 5.08 4.22 -14.76
C VAL A 124 4.01 3.21 -15.20
N ARG A 125 4.01 2.77 -16.46
CA ARG A 125 3.04 1.76 -16.95
C ARG A 125 3.28 0.35 -16.36
N THR A 126 4.42 0.12 -15.71
CA THR A 126 4.76 -1.18 -15.12
C THR A 126 4.25 -1.26 -13.69
N LEU A 127 3.04 -1.81 -13.53
CA LEU A 127 2.28 -1.82 -12.27
C LEU A 127 2.86 -2.71 -11.16
N GLY A 128 3.54 -3.81 -11.51
CA GLY A 128 4.03 -4.77 -10.51
C GLY A 128 2.90 -5.32 -9.61
N PRO A 129 3.07 -5.36 -8.27
CA PRO A 129 2.04 -5.82 -7.32
C PRO A 129 0.73 -5.02 -7.37
N ALA A 130 0.76 -3.78 -7.85
CA ALA A 130 -0.44 -2.96 -8.02
C ALA A 130 -1.43 -3.56 -9.04
N ASN A 131 -1.04 -4.57 -9.81
CA ASN A 131 -1.94 -5.31 -10.71
C ASN A 131 -2.76 -6.40 -9.99
N LEU A 132 -2.54 -6.63 -8.69
CA LEU A 132 -3.25 -7.63 -7.89
C LEU A 132 -4.51 -7.04 -7.25
N ASP A 133 -5.50 -7.87 -6.93
CA ASP A 133 -6.65 -7.45 -6.11
C ASP A 133 -6.21 -7.10 -4.68
N LEU A 134 -6.97 -6.27 -3.96
CA LEU A 134 -6.61 -5.75 -2.63
C LEU A 134 -6.16 -6.84 -1.63
N GLU A 135 -6.91 -7.94 -1.52
CA GLU A 135 -6.55 -9.06 -0.61
C GLU A 135 -5.19 -9.67 -0.97
N LYS A 136 -4.89 -9.80 -2.28
CA LYS A 136 -3.62 -10.32 -2.77
C LYS A 136 -2.49 -9.31 -2.58
N ARG A 137 -2.75 -8.00 -2.65
CA ARG A 137 -1.79 -6.93 -2.33
C ARG A 137 -1.35 -7.00 -0.88
N GLN A 138 -2.33 -7.09 0.03
CA GLN A 138 -2.09 -7.27 1.47
C GLN A 138 -1.28 -8.54 1.70
N LYS A 139 -1.71 -9.68 1.14
CA LYS A 139 -0.97 -10.94 1.27
C LYS A 139 0.45 -10.87 0.70
N ALA A 140 0.65 -10.23 -0.44
CA ALA A 140 1.98 -10.09 -1.05
C ALA A 140 2.92 -9.26 -0.16
N PHE A 141 2.43 -8.17 0.44
CA PHE A 141 3.17 -7.38 1.41
C PHE A 141 3.56 -8.22 2.64
N LEU A 142 2.62 -9.00 3.17
CA LEU A 142 2.87 -9.90 4.31
C LEU A 142 3.85 -11.04 4.00
N THR A 143 3.91 -11.49 2.74
CA THR A 143 4.77 -12.60 2.31
C THR A 143 6.21 -12.14 2.04
N PHE A 144 6.39 -10.88 1.63
CA PHE A 144 7.70 -10.26 1.40
C PHE A 144 7.83 -8.97 2.21
N PRO A 145 7.82 -9.03 3.55
CA PRO A 145 7.96 -7.82 4.33
C PRO A 145 9.37 -7.27 4.12
N ALA A 146 9.49 -5.94 4.02
CA ALA A 146 10.80 -5.27 3.92
C ALA A 146 11.72 -5.68 5.09
N THR A 147 11.12 -6.02 6.24
CA THR A 147 11.79 -6.44 7.47
C THR A 147 11.10 -7.67 8.05
N PRO A 148 11.83 -8.72 8.48
CA PRO A 148 11.20 -9.90 9.06
C PRO A 148 10.35 -9.51 10.27
N ARG A 149 9.05 -9.85 10.23
CA ARG A 149 8.22 -9.83 11.45
C ARG A 149 8.81 -10.88 12.40
N LEU A 150 9.17 -10.48 13.61
CA LEU A 150 9.52 -11.44 14.65
C LEU A 150 8.29 -12.32 14.86
N PRO A 151 8.39 -13.64 14.79
CA PRO A 151 7.25 -14.48 15.11
C PRO A 151 6.88 -14.28 16.58
N GLU A 152 5.60 -14.45 16.88
CA GLU A 152 4.98 -14.30 18.22
C GLU A 152 5.70 -15.13 19.31
N ASP A 153 6.48 -16.14 18.91
CA ASP A 153 7.27 -17.02 19.77
C ASP A 153 8.74 -16.59 19.97
N GLY A 154 9.15 -15.45 19.39
CA GLY A 154 10.51 -14.91 19.52
C GLY A 154 11.56 -15.65 18.69
N THR A 155 11.18 -16.53 17.78
CA THR A 155 12.14 -17.35 17.01
C THR A 155 12.59 -16.62 15.74
N PHE A 156 13.84 -16.14 15.67
CA PHE A 156 14.36 -15.57 14.42
C PHE A 156 14.29 -16.60 13.27
N LEU A 157 13.53 -16.31 12.22
CA LEU A 157 13.62 -17.04 10.96
C LEU A 157 14.98 -16.70 10.33
N GLN A 158 15.95 -17.59 10.54
CA GLN A 158 17.21 -17.62 9.80
C GLN A 158 16.88 -17.67 8.31
N ARG A 159 17.05 -16.53 7.61
CA ARG A 159 17.02 -16.53 6.14
C ARG A 159 18.11 -17.50 5.69
N GLY A 160 17.71 -18.52 4.92
CA GLY A 160 18.62 -19.51 4.36
C GLY A 160 19.84 -18.82 3.75
N ALA A 161 21.01 -19.22 4.21
CA ALA A 161 22.27 -18.77 3.65
C ALA A 161 22.25 -19.00 2.13
N VAL A 162 22.40 -17.92 1.37
CA VAL A 162 22.75 -18.01 -0.05
C VAL A 162 24.07 -18.77 -0.11
N ASN A 163 24.03 -20.00 -0.60
CA ASN A 163 25.21 -20.82 -0.83
C ASN A 163 26.04 -20.18 -1.95
N PRO A 164 27.24 -19.63 -1.67
CA PRO A 164 28.08 -19.08 -2.71
C PRO A 164 28.95 -20.22 -3.25
N LYS A 165 28.39 -21.06 -4.12
CA LYS A 165 29.08 -21.88 -5.15
C LYS A 165 28.16 -22.94 -5.75
N ALA A 166 27.80 -22.76 -7.02
CA ALA A 166 27.80 -23.79 -8.07
C ALA A 166 27.64 -23.09 -9.42
#